data_AF-A0A163BEX6-F1
#
_entry.id   AF-A0A163BEX6-F1
#
_cell.length_a   1.000
_cell.length_b   1.000
_cell.length_c   1.000
_cell.angle_alpha   90.00
_cell.angle_beta   90.00
_cell.angle_gamma   90.00
#
_symmetry.space_group_name_H-M   'P 1'
#
loop_
_entity.id
_entity.type
_entity.pdbx_description
1 polymer ?
#
loop_
_entity_poly.entity_id
_entity_poly.type
_entity_poly.pdbx_seq_one_letter_code
_entity_poly.pdbx_strand_id
1 'polypeptide(L)'
;MSHLQNIAVFVPQVRHKASLPTSTKKRTRIKAADVYWCIDNVVNLSVQTFAITFKHWDYQHCHSHYNTILDSNIPEEHRSRLQDEFETWRKTIDCTELWFNQRHAQALAEAHDNCSEAANNLLISNTQEIKSSVVKYHVPEPAPVTITLQAPTTQVGHTDTSVPPVLPTIGTPVLQSLSPSMTDTLVLTPSQDKLGSSAPASATTSTADIMYH
;
A
#
# COMPACT_ATOMS: atom_id res chain seq x y z
N MET A 1 4.77 -60.99 14.04
CA MET A 1 3.33 -60.65 14.05
C MET A 1 3.11 -59.58 12.99
N SER A 2 2.77 -60.03 11.78
CA SER A 2 2.72 -59.18 10.58
C SER A 2 1.32 -58.56 10.46
N HIS A 3 1.25 -57.25 10.61
CA HIS A 3 0.01 -56.49 10.51
C HIS A 3 -0.20 -56.06 9.06
N LEU A 4 -0.97 -56.84 8.31
CA LEU A 4 -1.39 -56.52 6.95
C LEU A 4 -2.60 -55.58 7.02
N GLN A 5 -2.39 -54.30 6.67
CA GLN A 5 -3.46 -53.32 6.56
C GLN A 5 -4.16 -53.47 5.20
N ASN A 6 -5.47 -53.65 5.24
CA ASN A 6 -6.37 -53.70 4.08
C ASN A 6 -6.42 -52.33 3.39
N ILE A 7 -5.92 -52.26 2.16
CA ILE A 7 -6.07 -51.08 1.28
C ILE A 7 -7.44 -51.21 0.61
N ALA A 8 -8.41 -50.45 1.10
CA ALA A 8 -9.72 -50.32 0.46
C ALA A 8 -9.56 -49.46 -0.82
N VAL A 9 -9.69 -50.09 -1.98
CA VAL A 9 -9.70 -49.42 -3.27
C VAL A 9 -11.04 -48.70 -3.43
N PHE A 10 -11.03 -47.39 -3.24
CA PHE A 10 -12.20 -46.55 -3.46
C PHE A 10 -12.38 -46.30 -4.96
N VAL A 11 -13.35 -46.99 -5.56
CA VAL A 11 -13.74 -46.79 -6.95
C VAL A 11 -14.71 -45.60 -7.00
N PRO A 12 -14.36 -44.45 -7.62
CA PRO A 12 -15.26 -43.32 -7.69
C PRO A 12 -16.43 -43.64 -8.61
N GLN A 13 -17.64 -43.62 -8.06
CA GLN A 13 -18.86 -43.84 -8.82
C GLN A 13 -19.18 -42.59 -9.65
N VAL A 14 -18.88 -42.65 -10.95
CA VAL A 14 -19.15 -41.58 -11.91
C VAL A 14 -20.66 -41.50 -12.17
N ARG A 15 -21.38 -40.65 -11.41
CA ARG A 15 -22.77 -40.30 -11.71
C ARG A 15 -22.80 -39.29 -12.86
N HIS A 16 -23.04 -39.78 -14.06
CA HIS A 16 -23.40 -38.95 -15.22
C HIS A 16 -24.81 -38.37 -15.02
N LYS A 17 -24.90 -37.20 -14.38
CA LYS A 17 -26.11 -36.37 -14.44
C LYS A 17 -26.15 -35.70 -15.80
N ALA A 18 -27.12 -36.06 -16.63
CA ALA A 18 -27.47 -35.34 -17.84
C ALA A 18 -27.86 -33.91 -17.46
N SER A 19 -26.96 -32.95 -17.70
CA SER A 19 -27.25 -31.54 -17.53
C SER A 19 -28.01 -31.04 -18.75
N LEU A 20 -29.24 -30.58 -18.54
CA LEU A 20 -29.98 -29.84 -19.54
C LEU A 20 -29.17 -28.58 -19.95
N PRO A 21 -29.07 -28.26 -21.25
CA PRO A 21 -28.42 -27.04 -21.71
C PRO A 21 -29.31 -25.84 -21.38
N THR A 22 -29.21 -25.34 -20.14
CA THR A 22 -29.81 -24.05 -19.77
C THR A 22 -28.99 -22.94 -20.45
N SER A 23 -29.57 -22.26 -21.44
CA SER A 23 -28.96 -21.08 -22.07
C SER A 23 -28.96 -19.91 -21.08
N THR A 24 -28.11 -19.95 -20.08
CA THR A 24 -27.85 -18.81 -19.21
C THR A 24 -27.11 -17.76 -20.03
N LYS A 25 -27.81 -16.69 -20.42
CA LYS A 25 -27.23 -15.46 -20.96
C LYS A 25 -26.08 -15.05 -20.04
N LYS A 26 -24.83 -15.33 -20.44
CA LYS A 26 -23.65 -14.94 -19.68
C LYS A 26 -23.58 -13.42 -19.71
N ARG A 27 -23.83 -12.79 -18.56
CA ARG A 27 -23.65 -11.35 -18.39
C ARG A 27 -22.19 -11.03 -18.69
N THR A 28 -21.95 -10.13 -19.65
CA THR A 28 -20.60 -9.64 -19.94
C THR A 28 -20.03 -9.07 -18.65
N ARG A 29 -18.99 -9.71 -18.09
CA ARG A 29 -18.29 -9.17 -16.94
C ARG A 29 -17.56 -7.92 -17.41
N ILE A 30 -17.85 -6.79 -16.77
CA ILE A 30 -17.10 -5.56 -16.98
C ILE A 30 -15.65 -5.87 -16.57
N LYS A 31 -14.70 -5.65 -17.47
CA LYS A 31 -13.29 -5.86 -17.16
C LYS A 31 -12.84 -4.80 -16.15
N ALA A 32 -11.87 -5.16 -15.31
CA ALA A 32 -11.29 -4.21 -14.38
C ALA A 32 -10.49 -3.13 -15.15
N ALA A 33 -10.33 -1.95 -14.54
CA ALA A 33 -9.73 -0.77 -15.18
C ALA A 33 -8.27 -1.01 -15.59
N ASP A 34 -7.55 -1.80 -14.79
CA ASP A 34 -6.19 -2.25 -15.06
C ASP A 34 -6.06 -3.05 -16.35
N VAL A 35 -7.00 -3.96 -16.61
CA VAL A 35 -7.02 -4.77 -17.82
C VAL A 35 -7.17 -3.88 -19.06
N TYR A 36 -8.08 -2.90 -19.03
CA TYR A 36 -8.26 -1.97 -20.15
C TYR A 36 -6.99 -1.15 -20.39
N TRP A 37 -6.40 -0.61 -19.32
CA TRP A 37 -5.16 0.15 -19.42
C TRP A 37 -4.01 -0.67 -20.02
N CYS A 38 -3.86 -1.94 -19.62
CA CYS A 38 -2.85 -2.84 -20.18
C CYS A 38 -3.04 -3.11 -21.68
N ILE A 39 -4.29 -3.25 -22.13
CA ILE A 39 -4.62 -3.43 -23.55
C ILE A 39 -4.26 -2.15 -24.33
N ASP A 40 -4.67 -0.99 -23.83
CA ASP A 40 -4.45 0.30 -24.49
C ASP A 40 -2.96 0.69 -24.54
N ASN A 41 -2.15 0.19 -23.61
CA ASN A 41 -0.73 0.51 -23.47
C ASN A 41 0.21 -0.66 -23.82
N VAL A 42 -0.28 -1.70 -24.51
CA VAL A 42 0.47 -2.95 -24.76
C VAL A 42 1.87 -2.75 -25.36
N VAL A 43 2.06 -1.71 -26.17
CA VAL A 43 3.35 -1.40 -26.80
C VAL A 43 4.40 -0.97 -25.78
N ASN A 44 4.01 -0.17 -24.78
CA ASN A 44 4.88 0.38 -23.73
C ASN A 44 4.65 -0.29 -22.37
N LEU A 45 3.91 -1.41 -22.36
CA LEU A 45 3.56 -2.12 -21.15
C LEU A 45 4.82 -2.79 -20.59
N SER A 46 5.13 -2.52 -19.34
CA SER A 46 6.11 -3.27 -18.56
C SER A 46 5.54 -3.50 -17.17
N VAL A 47 6.07 -4.48 -16.45
CA VAL A 47 5.64 -4.72 -15.06
C VAL A 47 5.95 -3.51 -14.16
N GLN A 48 7.00 -2.75 -14.47
CA GLN A 48 7.34 -1.52 -13.77
C GLN A 48 6.28 -0.44 -13.97
N THR A 49 5.91 -0.16 -15.23
CA THR A 49 4.88 0.87 -15.52
C THR A 49 3.53 0.44 -14.96
N PHE A 50 3.22 -0.86 -15.00
CA PHE A 50 2.03 -1.44 -14.38
C PHE A 50 2.02 -1.24 -12.85
N ALA A 51 3.08 -1.65 -12.13
CA ALA A 51 3.16 -1.55 -10.68
C ALA A 51 3.06 -0.10 -10.17
N ILE A 52 3.69 0.83 -10.88
CA ILE A 52 3.64 2.26 -10.55
C ILE A 52 2.24 2.84 -10.79
N THR A 53 1.62 2.52 -11.94
CA THR A 53 0.31 3.07 -12.32
C THR A 53 -0.79 2.66 -11.36
N PHE A 54 -0.81 1.40 -10.93
CA PHE A 54 -1.84 0.86 -10.03
C PHE A 54 -1.44 0.88 -8.54
N LYS A 55 -0.27 1.45 -8.22
CA LYS A 55 0.27 1.55 -6.86
C LYS A 55 0.27 0.19 -6.14
N HIS A 56 0.73 -0.85 -6.82
CA HIS A 56 0.88 -2.16 -6.18
C HIS A 56 2.10 -2.15 -5.27
N TRP A 57 1.92 -2.49 -4.00
CA TRP A 57 3.01 -2.52 -3.01
C TRP A 57 3.53 -3.94 -2.74
N ASP A 58 2.69 -4.94 -2.98
CA ASP A 58 3.03 -6.35 -2.84
C ASP A 58 3.55 -6.91 -4.18
N TYR A 59 4.82 -7.28 -4.16
CA TYR A 59 5.54 -7.92 -5.26
C TYR A 59 4.84 -9.18 -5.79
N GLN A 60 4.48 -10.12 -4.91
CA GLN A 60 3.92 -11.41 -5.33
C GLN A 60 2.55 -11.23 -5.96
N HIS A 61 1.73 -10.38 -5.34
CA HIS A 61 0.41 -10.07 -5.86
C HIS A 61 0.51 -9.38 -7.23
N CYS A 62 1.35 -8.34 -7.36
CA CYS A 62 1.52 -7.63 -8.61
C CYS A 62 1.98 -8.56 -9.74
N HIS A 63 2.94 -9.44 -9.47
CA HIS A 63 3.48 -10.38 -10.46
C HIS A 63 2.43 -11.40 -10.91
N SER A 64 1.72 -12.01 -9.97
CA SER A 64 0.66 -12.97 -10.28
C SER A 64 -0.47 -12.31 -11.08
N HIS A 65 -0.84 -11.10 -10.70
CA HIS A 65 -1.90 -10.35 -11.38
C HIS A 65 -1.48 -9.92 -12.79
N TYR A 66 -0.26 -9.39 -12.94
CA TYR A 66 0.30 -9.04 -14.25
C TYR A 66 0.32 -10.24 -15.20
N ASN A 67 0.83 -11.40 -14.77
CA ASN A 67 0.82 -12.62 -15.57
C ASN A 67 -0.60 -13.06 -15.95
N THR A 68 -1.55 -12.99 -15.01
CA THR A 68 -2.95 -13.34 -15.29
C THR A 68 -3.55 -12.44 -16.38
N ILE A 69 -3.22 -11.14 -16.37
CA ILE A 69 -3.65 -10.19 -17.40
C ILE A 69 -3.01 -10.53 -18.74
N LEU A 70 -1.70 -10.79 -18.78
CA LEU A 70 -0.99 -11.18 -19.99
C LEU A 70 -1.60 -12.43 -20.62
N ASP A 71 -1.87 -13.46 -19.82
CA ASP A 71 -2.37 -14.74 -20.32
C ASP A 71 -3.80 -14.66 -20.85
N SER A 72 -4.64 -13.84 -20.23
CA SER A 72 -6.09 -13.83 -20.50
C SER A 72 -6.54 -12.72 -21.45
N ASN A 73 -5.80 -11.62 -21.56
CA ASN A 73 -6.29 -10.39 -22.20
C ASN A 73 -5.38 -9.83 -23.28
N ILE A 74 -4.09 -10.16 -23.28
CA ILE A 74 -3.13 -9.63 -24.25
C ILE A 74 -3.03 -10.58 -25.47
N PRO A 75 -3.06 -10.06 -26.70
CA PRO A 75 -2.85 -10.87 -27.91
C PRO A 75 -1.52 -11.64 -27.89
N GLU A 76 -1.52 -12.83 -28.46
CA GLU A 76 -0.36 -13.74 -28.49
C GLU A 76 0.92 -13.06 -29.02
N GLU A 77 0.78 -12.22 -30.04
CA GLU A 77 1.85 -11.47 -30.69
C GLU A 77 2.67 -10.60 -29.74
N HIS A 78 2.05 -10.08 -28.66
CA HIS A 78 2.73 -9.26 -27.65
C HIS A 78 3.09 -10.07 -26.40
N ARG A 79 2.35 -11.15 -26.12
CA ARG A 79 2.47 -11.91 -24.87
C ARG A 79 3.87 -12.49 -24.67
N SER A 80 4.43 -13.15 -25.68
CA SER A 80 5.76 -13.79 -25.56
C SER A 80 6.86 -12.76 -25.28
N ARG A 81 6.81 -11.61 -25.95
CA ARG A 81 7.76 -10.50 -25.71
C ARG A 81 7.66 -10.00 -24.28
N LEU A 82 6.44 -9.71 -23.81
CA LEU A 82 6.20 -9.17 -22.47
C LEU A 82 6.58 -10.16 -21.36
N GLN A 83 6.39 -11.46 -21.58
CA GLN A 83 6.80 -12.50 -20.64
C GLN A 83 8.33 -12.61 -20.56
N ASP A 84 9.04 -12.53 -21.68
CA ASP A 84 10.51 -12.57 -21.71
C ASP A 84 11.12 -11.32 -21.06
N GLU A 85 10.59 -10.13 -21.38
CA GLU A 85 10.96 -8.87 -20.74
C GLU A 85 10.74 -8.94 -19.22
N PHE A 86 9.60 -9.48 -18.78
CA PHE A 86 9.29 -9.67 -17.37
C PHE A 86 10.26 -10.60 -16.66
N GLU A 87 10.55 -11.77 -17.25
CA GLU A 87 11.48 -12.75 -16.69
C GLU A 87 12.92 -12.23 -16.64
N THR A 88 13.31 -11.41 -17.62
CA THR A 88 14.60 -10.72 -17.64
C THR A 88 14.67 -9.65 -16.56
N TRP A 89 13.67 -8.75 -16.50
CA TRP A 89 13.60 -7.67 -15.53
C TRP A 89 13.58 -8.18 -14.08
N ARG A 90 12.88 -9.28 -13.79
CA ARG A 90 12.82 -9.86 -12.44
C ARG A 90 14.19 -10.26 -11.88
N LYS A 91 15.18 -10.47 -12.74
CA LYS A 91 16.55 -10.83 -12.37
C LYS A 91 17.47 -9.62 -12.21
N THR A 92 17.03 -8.42 -12.59
CA THR A 92 17.84 -7.20 -12.50
C THR A 92 17.82 -6.60 -11.10
N ILE A 93 18.83 -5.78 -10.80
CA ILE A 93 18.87 -5.00 -9.57
C ILE A 93 17.73 -3.99 -9.51
N ASP A 94 17.33 -3.44 -10.66
CA ASP A 94 16.24 -2.47 -10.79
C ASP A 94 14.91 -3.00 -10.27
N CYS A 95 14.62 -4.29 -10.48
CA CYS A 95 13.44 -4.93 -9.89
C CYS A 95 13.51 -4.87 -8.35
N THR A 96 14.63 -5.26 -7.75
CA THR A 96 14.80 -5.24 -6.29
C THR A 96 14.71 -3.82 -5.74
N GLU A 97 15.36 -2.85 -6.39
CA GLU A 97 15.35 -1.45 -6.01
C GLU A 97 13.95 -0.84 -6.09
N LEU A 98 13.20 -1.14 -7.16
CA LEU A 98 11.82 -0.68 -7.32
C LEU A 98 10.95 -1.13 -6.14
N TRP A 99 10.98 -2.42 -5.80
CA TRP A 99 10.14 -2.95 -4.71
C TRP A 99 10.57 -2.47 -3.33
N PHE A 100 11.87 -2.23 -3.13
CA PHE A 100 12.38 -1.60 -1.92
C PHE A 100 11.85 -0.16 -1.80
N ASN A 101 12.03 0.65 -2.84
CA ASN A 101 11.58 2.04 -2.86
C ASN A 101 10.07 2.17 -2.69
N GLN A 102 9.31 1.27 -3.32
CA GLN A 102 7.85 1.26 -3.22
C GLN A 102 7.39 0.91 -1.80
N ARG A 103 7.93 -0.15 -1.18
CA ARG A 103 7.62 -0.46 0.23
C ARG A 103 8.06 0.64 1.19
N HIS A 104 9.20 1.26 0.94
CA HIS A 104 9.67 2.39 1.74
C HIS A 104 8.73 3.60 1.64
N ALA A 105 8.28 3.94 0.42
CA ALA A 105 7.32 5.02 0.21
C ALA A 105 5.97 4.74 0.89
N GLN A 106 5.49 3.49 0.88
CA GLN A 106 4.29 3.08 1.62
C GLN A 106 4.46 3.29 3.12
N ALA A 107 5.55 2.79 3.70
CA ALA A 107 5.82 2.91 5.13
C ALA A 107 5.90 4.38 5.58
N LEU A 108 6.48 5.25 4.75
CA LEU A 108 6.50 6.69 5.01
C LEU A 108 5.11 7.31 4.97
N ALA A 109 4.27 6.94 4.00
CA ALA A 109 2.89 7.42 3.92
C ALA A 109 2.07 6.97 5.15
N GLU A 110 2.18 5.70 5.54
CA GLU A 110 1.51 5.17 6.74
C GLU A 110 1.99 5.86 8.02
N ALA A 111 3.29 6.10 8.17
CA ALA A 111 3.84 6.83 9.30
C ALA A 111 3.30 8.27 9.36
N HIS A 112 3.21 8.95 8.22
CA HIS A 112 2.66 10.30 8.14
C HIS A 112 1.17 10.34 8.53
N ASP A 113 0.37 9.40 8.05
CA ASP A 113 -1.04 9.30 8.37
C ASP A 113 -1.26 9.00 9.86
N ASN A 114 -0.49 8.06 10.41
CA ASN A 114 -0.51 7.74 11.85
C ASN A 114 -0.12 8.93 12.72
N CYS A 115 0.90 9.69 12.34
CA CYS A 115 1.33 10.89 13.06
C CYS A 115 0.25 11.98 13.02
N SER A 116 -0.37 12.18 11.84
CA SER A 116 -1.45 13.15 11.66
C SER A 116 -2.68 12.78 12.50
N GLU A 117 -3.04 11.50 12.52
CA GLU A 117 -4.13 10.98 13.35
C GLU A 117 -3.83 11.15 14.84
N ALA A 118 -2.63 10.78 15.29
CA ALA A 118 -2.22 10.93 16.69
C ALA A 118 -2.25 12.40 17.15
N ALA A 119 -1.76 13.32 16.32
CA ALA A 119 -1.81 14.76 16.61
C ALA A 119 -3.26 15.27 16.69
N ASN A 120 -4.11 14.85 15.77
CA ASN A 120 -5.53 15.21 15.79
C ASN A 120 -6.23 14.67 17.05
N ASN A 121 -5.96 13.42 17.43
CA ASN A 121 -6.52 12.80 18.63
C ASN A 121 -6.06 13.52 19.92
N LEU A 122 -4.80 13.96 19.98
CA LEU A 122 -4.28 14.76 21.09
C LEU A 122 -5.00 16.11 21.20
N LEU A 123 -5.19 16.81 20.08
CA LEU A 123 -5.89 18.10 20.05
C LEU A 123 -7.36 17.97 20.50
N ILE A 124 -8.05 16.92 20.02
CA ILE A 124 -9.43 16.63 20.44
C ILE A 124 -9.48 16.36 21.94
N SER A 125 -8.58 15.54 22.46
CA SER A 125 -8.51 15.19 23.88
C SER A 125 -8.30 16.42 24.76
N ASN A 126 -7.33 17.27 24.42
CA ASN A 126 -7.07 18.52 25.14
C ASN A 126 -8.28 19.47 25.11
N THR A 127 -8.98 19.55 23.98
CA THR A 127 -10.19 20.38 23.86
C THR A 127 -11.31 19.88 24.78
N GLN A 128 -11.50 18.56 24.87
CA GLN A 128 -12.49 17.98 25.79
C GLN A 128 -12.10 18.19 27.26
N GLU A 129 -10.81 18.10 27.59
CA GLU A 129 -10.30 18.36 28.94
C GLU A 129 -10.55 19.82 29.36
N ILE A 130 -10.25 20.79 28.50
CA ILE A 130 -10.53 22.21 28.76
C ILE A 130 -12.03 22.44 28.92
N LYS A 131 -12.84 21.90 28.00
CA LYS A 131 -14.31 22.04 28.05
C LYS A 131 -14.90 21.46 29.33
N SER A 132 -14.41 20.31 29.78
CA SER A 132 -14.86 19.70 31.04
C SER A 132 -14.38 20.46 32.29
N SER A 133 -13.20 21.08 32.23
CA SER A 133 -12.65 21.90 33.32
C SER A 133 -13.43 23.20 33.52
N VAL A 134 -13.89 23.85 32.44
CA VAL A 134 -14.70 25.09 32.52
C VAL A 134 -16.01 24.88 33.28
N VAL A 135 -16.64 23.71 33.17
CA VAL A 135 -17.92 23.41 33.85
C VAL A 135 -17.76 23.38 35.39
N LYS A 136 -16.57 23.06 35.91
CA LYS A 136 -16.33 22.99 37.36
C LYS A 136 -16.19 24.35 38.04
N TYR A 137 -15.86 25.41 37.30
CA TYR A 137 -15.69 26.76 37.84
C TYR A 137 -16.90 27.65 37.61
N HIS A 138 -18.10 27.08 37.43
CA HIS A 138 -19.32 27.87 37.44
C HIS A 138 -19.55 28.40 38.86
N VAL A 139 -18.89 29.52 39.16
CA VAL A 139 -19.23 30.41 40.26
C VAL A 139 -20.70 30.76 40.04
N PRO A 140 -21.57 30.57 41.05
CA PRO A 140 -22.96 31.00 40.95
C PRO A 140 -23.00 32.43 40.47
N GLU A 141 -23.77 32.68 39.42
CA GLU A 141 -23.99 34.00 38.85
C GLU A 141 -24.30 34.97 40.01
N PRO A 142 -23.38 35.92 40.33
CA PRO A 142 -23.65 36.88 41.38
C PRO A 142 -24.89 37.67 40.96
N ALA A 143 -25.85 37.79 41.88
CA ALA A 143 -27.14 38.41 41.62
C ALA A 143 -26.99 39.70 40.80
N PRO A 144 -27.87 39.95 39.81
CA PRO A 144 -27.74 41.05 38.87
C PRO A 144 -27.68 42.37 39.64
N VAL A 145 -26.48 42.95 39.71
CA VAL A 145 -26.31 44.31 40.20
C VAL A 145 -26.83 45.22 39.10
N THR A 146 -27.96 45.87 39.34
CA THR A 146 -28.48 46.94 38.49
C THR A 146 -27.48 48.09 38.48
N ILE A 147 -26.61 48.13 37.48
CA ILE A 147 -25.74 49.27 37.22
C ILE A 147 -26.47 50.18 36.23
N THR A 148 -26.95 51.31 36.73
CA THR A 148 -27.54 52.39 35.94
C THR A 148 -26.49 52.96 35.00
N LEU A 149 -26.70 52.76 33.70
CA LEU A 149 -25.85 53.25 32.61
C LEU A 149 -25.99 54.76 32.47
N GLN A 150 -24.99 55.54 32.89
CA GLN A 150 -24.85 56.93 32.44
C GLN A 150 -24.17 56.95 31.07
N ALA A 151 -24.86 57.52 30.09
CA ALA A 151 -24.41 57.66 28.71
C ALA A 151 -23.20 58.61 28.62
N PRO A 152 -22.05 58.17 28.07
CA PRO A 152 -20.97 59.05 27.68
C PRO A 152 -21.21 59.58 26.27
N THR A 153 -21.24 60.92 26.17
CA THR A 153 -21.31 61.66 24.91
C THR A 153 -20.13 61.31 23.99
N THR A 154 -20.47 60.83 22.81
CA THR A 154 -19.56 60.61 21.67
C THR A 154 -18.95 61.92 21.20
N GLN A 155 -17.62 62.06 21.29
CA GLN A 155 -16.89 63.04 20.47
C GLN A 155 -16.31 62.36 19.24
N VAL A 156 -16.66 62.96 18.10
CA VAL A 156 -16.22 62.66 16.75
C VAL A 156 -14.78 63.18 16.58
N GLY A 157 -13.85 62.28 16.29
CA GLY A 157 -12.49 62.60 15.90
C GLY A 157 -12.08 61.75 14.71
N HIS A 158 -12.34 62.26 13.51
CA HIS A 158 -11.84 61.72 12.25
C HIS A 158 -10.33 61.99 12.12
N THR A 159 -9.55 60.94 11.89
CA THR A 159 -8.35 61.01 11.06
C THR A 159 -8.25 59.74 10.25
N ASP A 160 -8.59 59.86 8.97
CA ASP A 160 -8.25 58.90 7.92
C ASP A 160 -6.74 58.79 7.79
N THR A 161 -6.19 57.65 8.18
CA THR A 161 -4.89 57.19 7.67
C THR A 161 -5.11 55.85 7.00
N SER A 162 -5.38 55.93 5.70
CA SER A 162 -5.38 54.82 4.76
C SER A 162 -3.98 54.20 4.71
N VAL A 163 -3.76 53.14 5.50
CA VAL A 163 -2.62 52.25 5.33
C VAL A 163 -3.01 51.20 4.28
N PRO A 164 -2.26 51.05 3.18
CA PRO A 164 -2.54 50.01 2.20
C PRO A 164 -2.40 48.62 2.84
N PRO A 165 -3.24 47.64 2.44
CA PRO A 165 -3.15 46.29 2.96
C PRO A 165 -1.80 45.69 2.53
N VAL A 166 -0.88 45.57 3.49
CA VAL A 166 0.29 44.72 3.33
C VAL A 166 -0.24 43.30 3.31
N LEU A 167 -0.36 42.76 2.10
CA LEU A 167 -0.61 41.34 1.87
C LEU A 167 0.45 40.58 2.69
N PRO A 168 0.08 39.64 3.56
CA PRO A 168 1.06 38.75 4.15
C PRO A 168 1.71 38.02 2.98
N THR A 169 2.94 38.41 2.65
CA THR A 169 3.84 37.57 1.87
C THR A 169 3.92 36.29 2.68
N ILE A 170 3.13 35.30 2.28
CA ILE A 170 3.31 33.91 2.65
C ILE A 170 4.75 33.65 2.22
N GLY A 171 5.65 33.76 3.20
CA GLY A 171 7.03 33.35 3.03
C GLY A 171 6.91 31.94 2.53
N THR A 172 7.30 31.72 1.29
CA THR A 172 7.48 30.39 0.73
C THR A 172 8.19 29.62 1.84
N PRO A 173 7.60 28.57 2.42
CA PRO A 173 8.34 27.75 3.34
C PRO A 173 9.58 27.37 2.54
N VAL A 174 10.73 27.84 2.99
CA VAL A 174 12.01 27.31 2.52
C VAL A 174 11.85 25.84 2.88
N LEU A 175 11.52 25.03 1.88
CA LEU A 175 11.78 23.62 1.89
C LEU A 175 13.27 23.58 2.11
N GLN A 176 13.66 23.50 3.39
CA GLN A 176 14.94 22.95 3.74
C GLN A 176 14.91 21.59 3.09
N SER A 177 15.56 21.52 1.93
CA SER A 177 16.03 20.30 1.33
C SER A 177 16.89 19.67 2.43
N LEU A 178 16.23 18.93 3.32
CA LEU A 178 16.82 17.83 4.05
C LEU A 178 17.18 16.85 2.95
N SER A 179 18.29 17.13 2.27
CA SER A 179 19.03 16.14 1.54
C SER A 179 19.29 15.04 2.56
N PRO A 180 18.67 13.86 2.44
CA PRO A 180 19.07 12.76 3.31
C PRO A 180 20.54 12.53 2.98
N SER A 181 21.42 12.86 3.91
CA SER A 181 22.82 12.45 3.86
C SER A 181 22.81 10.93 3.97
N MET A 182 22.69 10.27 2.82
CA MET A 182 22.85 8.83 2.65
C MET A 182 24.34 8.51 2.81
N THR A 183 24.84 8.69 4.02
CA THR A 183 26.09 8.09 4.51
C THR A 183 25.77 7.28 5.75
N ASP A 184 24.68 6.52 5.71
CA ASP A 184 24.60 5.31 6.52
C ASP A 184 25.40 4.25 5.76
N THR A 185 26.69 4.24 6.08
CA THR A 185 27.55 3.06 5.90
C THR A 185 26.88 1.93 6.67
N LEU A 186 26.07 1.14 5.97
CA LEU A 186 25.58 -0.14 6.47
C LEU A 186 26.80 -1.03 6.68
N VAL A 187 27.33 -0.99 7.90
CA VAL A 187 28.19 -2.03 8.42
C VAL A 187 27.31 -3.28 8.52
N LEU A 188 27.34 -4.07 7.45
CA LEU A 188 26.92 -5.47 7.48
C LEU A 188 27.72 -6.15 8.59
N THR A 189 27.14 -6.21 9.78
CA THR A 189 27.61 -7.11 10.81
C THR A 189 27.18 -8.50 10.39
N PRO A 190 28.12 -9.44 10.12
CA PRO A 190 27.75 -10.82 9.89
C PRO A 190 27.12 -11.36 11.17
N SER A 191 25.82 -11.63 11.11
CA SER A 191 25.13 -12.44 12.12
C SER A 191 25.81 -13.81 12.10
N GLN A 192 26.64 -14.07 13.10
CA GLN A 192 27.15 -15.42 13.35
C GLN A 192 25.99 -16.25 13.87
N ASP A 193 25.37 -16.99 12.95
CA ASP A 193 24.51 -18.10 13.29
C ASP A 193 25.30 -19.12 14.10
N LYS A 194 24.83 -19.24 15.35
CA LYS A 194 25.26 -20.20 16.33
C LYS A 194 25.00 -21.61 15.78
N LEU A 195 26.09 -22.34 15.53
CA LEU A 195 26.11 -23.78 15.28
C LEU A 195 25.15 -24.52 16.22
N GLY A 196 24.33 -25.40 15.65
CA GLY A 196 23.59 -26.38 16.43
C GLY A 196 22.75 -27.34 15.60
N SER A 197 23.34 -28.51 15.32
CA SER A 197 22.64 -29.79 15.08
C SER A 197 22.06 -30.00 13.68
N SER A 198 22.76 -30.71 12.78
CA SER A 198 22.92 -32.17 12.69
C SER A 198 22.04 -32.74 11.57
N ALA A 199 22.71 -33.38 10.61
CA ALA A 199 22.14 -34.06 9.45
C ALA A 199 21.19 -35.22 9.83
N PRO A 200 20.47 -35.78 8.85
CA PRO A 200 21.06 -36.96 8.19
C PRO A 200 21.04 -36.90 6.66
N ALA A 201 22.09 -37.48 6.10
CA ALA A 201 22.30 -37.73 4.68
C ALA A 201 21.16 -38.56 4.08
N SER A 202 20.74 -38.21 2.87
CA SER A 202 20.01 -39.11 1.99
C SER A 202 20.75 -39.21 0.67
N ALA A 203 21.03 -40.45 0.31
CA ALA A 203 21.95 -40.88 -0.72
C ALA A 203 21.45 -40.58 -2.12
N THR A 204 22.36 -40.04 -2.93
CA THR A 204 22.28 -39.97 -4.39
C THR A 204 22.27 -41.38 -4.95
N THR A 205 21.18 -41.79 -5.61
CA THR A 205 21.24 -42.92 -6.56
C THR A 205 21.20 -42.34 -7.96
N SER A 206 22.39 -42.19 -8.52
CA SER A 206 22.62 -41.96 -9.94
C SER A 206 22.40 -43.29 -10.66
N THR A 207 21.36 -43.37 -11.49
CA THR A 207 21.21 -44.42 -12.49
C THR A 207 21.30 -43.74 -13.85
N ALA A 208 22.53 -43.70 -14.36
CA ALA A 208 22.77 -43.61 -15.78
C ALA A 208 22.32 -44.94 -16.39
N ASP A 209 21.39 -44.89 -17.34
CA ASP A 209 21.20 -45.99 -18.27
C ASP A 209 21.44 -45.48 -19.69
N ILE A 210 22.45 -46.11 -20.28
CA ILE A 210 22.87 -46.03 -21.67
C ILE A 210 22.02 -47.07 -22.41
N MET A 211 21.34 -46.71 -23.49
CA MET A 211 21.24 -47.66 -24.60
C MET A 211 20.92 -47.01 -25.95
N TYR A 212 21.75 -47.42 -26.91
CA TYR A 212 21.73 -47.21 -28.35
C TYR A 212 20.35 -47.45 -28.99
N HIS A 213 19.99 -46.61 -29.97
CA HIS A 213 19.74 -47.03 -31.36
C HIS A 213 19.74 -45.83 -32.31
#